data_AF-A0A6J5Z2J0-F1
#
_entry.id   AF-A0A6J5Z2J0-F1
#
_cell.length_a   1.000
_cell.length_b   1.000
_cell.length_c   1.000
_cell.angle_alpha   90.00
_cell.angle_beta   90.00
_cell.angle_gamma   90.00
#
_symmetry.space_group_name_H-M   'P 1'
#
loop_
_entity.id
_entity.type
_entity.pdbx_description
1 polymer ?
#
loop_
_entity_poly.entity_id
_entity_poly.type
_entity_poly.pdbx_seq_one_letter_code
_entity_poly.pdbx_strand_id
1 'polypeptide(L)'
;MVLIPLTLLFLIGAQLALTAHSRNIESNYAQNDASVRGISGDFTNGDRFLHLESSGDGQNLDLLITERKKSLLSLIPTFSLLEGRFISVYGIAIVENRR
;
A
#
# COMPACT_ATOMS: atom_id res chain seq x y z
N MET A 1 -30.90 5.04 -28.22
CA MET A 1 -29.83 4.10 -27.83
C MET A 1 -28.74 4.84 -27.06
N VAL A 2 -28.92 5.05 -25.75
CA VAL A 2 -27.95 5.79 -24.88
C VAL A 2 -27.63 5.07 -23.56
N LEU A 3 -28.42 4.05 -23.21
CA LEU A 3 -28.29 3.33 -21.95
C LEU A 3 -26.97 2.55 -21.86
N ILE A 4 -26.55 1.90 -22.95
CA ILE A 4 -25.31 1.10 -22.97
C ILE A 4 -24.07 1.99 -22.75
N PRO A 5 -23.88 3.11 -23.49
CA PRO A 5 -22.77 4.02 -23.21
C PRO A 5 -22.79 4.59 -21.79
N LEU A 6 -23.96 4.97 -21.28
CA LEU A 6 -24.10 5.57 -19.95
C LEU A 6 -23.76 4.58 -18.83
N THR A 7 -24.25 3.34 -18.94
CA THR A 7 -23.94 2.27 -17.97
C THR A 7 -22.46 1.90 -17.99
N LEU A 8 -21.84 1.84 -19.18
CA LEU A 8 -20.40 1.60 -19.28
C LEU A 8 -19.58 2.69 -18.59
N LEU A 9 -19.90 3.97 -18.85
CA LEU A 9 -19.23 5.10 -18.22
C LEU A 9 -19.39 5.07 -16.70
N PHE A 10 -20.59 4.78 -16.21
CA PHE A 10 -20.87 4.61 -14.79
C PHE A 10 -20.01 3.51 -14.16
N LEU A 11 -19.93 2.33 -14.79
CA LEU A 11 -19.16 1.20 -14.25
C LEU A 11 -17.66 1.51 -14.20
N ILE A 12 -17.12 2.25 -15.18
CA ILE A 12 -15.72 2.70 -15.17
C ILE A 12 -15.48 3.67 -14.00
N GLY A 13 -16.36 4.66 -13.82
CA GLY A 13 -16.27 5.60 -12.71
C GLY A 13 -16.35 4.91 -11.35
N ALA A 14 -17.28 3.98 -11.19
CA ALA A 14 -17.43 3.17 -9.99
C ALA A 14 -16.17 2.33 -9.70
N GLN A 15 -15.57 1.71 -10.73
CA GLN A 15 -14.34 0.94 -10.59
C GLN A 15 -13.18 1.80 -10.10
N LEU A 16 -13.03 3.01 -10.63
CA LEU A 16 -11.99 3.96 -10.21
C LEU A 16 -12.19 4.39 -8.75
N ALA A 17 -13.42 4.74 -8.37
CA ALA A 17 -13.74 5.16 -7.01
C ALA A 17 -13.46 4.04 -5.99
N LEU A 18 -13.90 2.81 -6.28
CA LEU A 18 -13.63 1.64 -5.42
C LEU A 18 -12.12 1.36 -5.30
N THR A 19 -11.39 1.47 -6.41
CA THR A 19 -9.94 1.23 -6.43
C THR A 19 -9.20 2.26 -5.58
N ALA A 20 -9.53 3.55 -5.74
CA ALA A 20 -8.92 4.62 -4.96
C ALA A 20 -9.23 4.48 -3.46
N HIS A 21 -10.49 4.18 -3.12
CA HIS A 21 -10.89 3.96 -1.74
C HIS A 21 -10.18 2.76 -1.10
N SER A 22 -10.12 1.63 -1.81
CA SER A 22 -9.41 0.44 -1.34
C SER A 22 -7.91 0.70 -1.16
N ARG A 23 -7.27 1.43 -2.09
CA ARG A 23 -5.86 1.83 -1.96
C ARG A 23 -5.63 2.70 -0.72
N ASN A 24 -6.51 3.65 -0.46
CA ASN A 24 -6.38 4.53 0.69
C ASN A 24 -6.53 3.77 2.01
N ILE A 25 -7.49 2.84 2.10
CA ILE A 25 -7.65 1.98 3.26
C ILE A 25 -6.38 1.15 3.51
N GLU A 26 -5.90 0.44 2.49
CA GLU A 26 -4.69 -0.39 2.66
C GLU A 26 -3.45 0.46 2.97
N SER A 27 -3.35 1.68 2.45
CA SER A 27 -2.24 2.60 2.76
C SER A 27 -2.26 3.02 4.23
N ASN A 28 -3.43 3.27 4.81
CA ASN A 28 -3.55 3.55 6.25
C ASN A 28 -3.13 2.33 7.09
N TYR A 29 -3.55 1.12 6.69
CA TYR A 29 -3.13 -0.10 7.37
C TYR A 29 -1.63 -0.35 7.25
N ALA A 30 -1.03 -0.17 6.07
CA ALA A 30 0.42 -0.32 5.88
C ALA A 30 1.18 0.68 6.76
N GLN A 31 0.73 1.93 6.83
CA GLN A 31 1.32 2.94 7.70
C GLN A 31 1.17 2.58 9.19
N ASN A 32 0.01 2.09 9.61
CA ASN A 32 -0.19 1.61 10.97
C ASN A 32 0.74 0.43 11.30
N ASP A 33 0.88 -0.53 10.39
CA ASP A 33 1.80 -1.66 10.53
C ASP A 33 3.25 -1.16 10.69
N ALA A 34 3.67 -0.17 9.88
CA ALA A 34 4.99 0.44 10.01
C ALA A 34 5.19 1.13 11.37
N SER A 35 4.19 1.89 11.84
CA SER A 35 4.26 2.55 13.15
C SER A 35 4.31 1.56 14.30
N VAL A 36 3.44 0.55 14.32
CA VAL A 36 3.40 -0.45 15.40
C VAL A 36 4.71 -1.25 15.45
N ARG A 37 5.21 -1.72 14.29
CA ARG A 37 6.46 -2.47 14.22
C ARG A 37 7.67 -1.60 14.52
N GLY A 38 7.65 -0.34 14.07
CA GLY A 38 8.73 0.60 14.36
C GLY A 38 8.88 0.93 15.85
N ILE A 39 7.77 0.92 16.60
CA ILE A 39 7.79 1.12 18.07
C ILE A 39 8.11 -0.17 18.81
N SER A 40 7.50 -1.29 18.41
CA SER A 40 7.64 -2.57 19.13
C SER A 40 8.96 -3.27 18.85
N GLY A 41 9.58 -3.02 17.69
CA GLY A 41 10.76 -3.76 17.22
C GLY A 41 10.42 -5.17 16.70
N ASP A 42 9.14 -5.55 16.64
CA ASP A 42 8.71 -6.86 16.13
C ASP A 42 8.57 -6.81 14.60
N PHE A 43 9.68 -7.05 13.91
CA PHE A 43 9.78 -6.97 12.46
C PHE A 43 9.47 -8.31 11.78
N THR A 44 8.83 -8.24 10.61
CA THR A 44 8.44 -9.43 9.83
C THR A 44 9.37 -9.65 8.63
N ASN A 45 9.40 -10.87 8.09
CA ASN A 45 10.24 -11.21 6.93
C ASN A 45 9.92 -10.41 5.64
N GLY A 46 8.77 -9.74 5.57
CA GLY A 46 8.39 -8.89 4.44
C GLY A 46 8.85 -7.43 4.57
N ASP A 47 9.38 -7.05 5.74
CA ASP A 47 9.79 -5.69 6.02
C ASP A 47 11.17 -5.40 5.43
N ARG A 48 11.34 -4.19 4.91
CA ARG A 48 12.61 -3.72 4.35
C ARG A 48 13.17 -2.60 5.21
N PHE A 49 14.48 -2.56 5.35
CA PHE A 49 15.20 -1.50 6.04
C PHE A 49 16.07 -0.76 5.03
N LEU A 50 15.97 0.56 5.02
CA LEU A 50 16.89 1.43 4.31
C LEU A 50 17.68 2.21 5.35
N HIS A 51 18.99 1.97 5.39
CA HIS A 51 19.87 2.70 6.30
C HIS A 51 19.88 4.19 5.97
N LEU A 52 19.76 5.02 7.01
CA LEU A 52 19.82 6.47 6.90
C LEU A 52 21.15 6.95 7.49
N GLU A 53 21.99 7.52 6.62
CA GLU A 53 23.23 8.18 7.05
C GLU A 53 22.91 9.31 8.04
N SER A 54 23.41 9.19 9.26
CA SER A 54 23.27 10.21 10.30
C SER A 54 24.55 11.01 10.41
N SER A 55 24.46 12.34 10.28
CA SER A 55 25.61 13.25 10.42
C SER A 55 26.09 13.42 11.88
N GLY A 56 25.52 12.69 12.84
CA GLY A 56 25.81 12.81 14.27
C GLY A 56 26.37 11.51 14.87
N ASP A 57 27.22 11.67 15.89
CA ASP A 57 27.92 10.58 16.57
C ASP A 57 26.90 9.69 17.34
N GLY A 58 26.66 8.47 16.83
CA GLY A 58 25.97 7.40 17.57
C GLY A 58 24.49 7.12 17.25
N GLN A 59 23.87 7.76 16.26
CA GLN A 59 22.48 7.45 15.87
C GLN A 59 22.42 6.63 14.59
N ASN A 60 22.30 5.30 14.73
CA ASN A 60 22.11 4.38 13.61
C ASN A 60 20.60 4.32 13.30
N LEU A 61 20.14 5.14 12.36
CA LEU A 61 18.72 5.24 12.00
C LEU A 61 18.45 4.40 10.74
N ASP A 62 17.39 3.62 10.77
CA ASP A 62 16.91 2.88 9.61
C ASP A 62 15.46 3.29 9.29
N LEU A 63 15.15 3.41 8.00
CA LEU A 63 13.79 3.56 7.50
C LEU A 63 13.19 2.16 7.32
N LEU A 64 12.28 1.79 8.21
CA LEU A 64 11.42 0.62 8.08
C LEU A 64 10.38 0.89 7.00
N ILE A 65 10.28 -0.01 6.02
CA ILE A 65 9.30 0.00 4.95
C ILE A 65 8.47 -1.28 5.05
N THR A 66 7.18 -1.13 5.33
CA THR A 66 6.21 -2.23 5.31
C THR A 66 5.47 -2.23 3.97
N GLU A 67 5.04 -3.40 3.50
CA GLU A 67 4.27 -3.54 2.27
C GLU A 67 2.96 -4.29 2.54
N ARG A 68 1.85 -3.78 2.01
CA ARG A 68 0.59 -4.53 1.92
C ARG A 68 0.17 -4.68 0.47
N LYS A 69 -0.17 -5.92 0.10
CA LYS A 69 -0.73 -6.27 -1.20
C LYS A 69 -2.17 -6.72 -1.04
N LYS A 70 -3.08 -6.15 -1.83
CA LYS A 70 -4.50 -6.51 -1.81
C LYS A 70 -5.03 -6.68 -3.24
N SER A 71 -5.81 -7.73 -3.46
CA SER A 71 -6.52 -7.94 -4.72
C SER A 71 -7.69 -6.97 -4.84
N LEU A 72 -7.87 -6.38 -6.01
CA LEU A 72 -9.03 -5.53 -6.33
C LEU A 72 -10.19 -6.36 -6.88
N LEU A 73 -11.41 -5.93 -6.58
CA LEU A 73 -12.62 -6.43 -7.22
C LEU A 73 -12.83 -5.75 -8.58
N SER A 74 -13.24 -6.51 -9.60
CA SER A 74 -13.60 -5.98 -10.92
C SER A 74 -15.11 -5.93 -11.09
N LEU A 75 -15.65 -4.73 -11.33
CA LEU A 75 -17.07 -4.51 -11.65
C LEU A 75 -17.43 -4.86 -13.09
N ILE A 76 -16.44 -4.86 -14.00
CA ILE A 76 -16.64 -5.18 -15.41
C ILE A 76 -15.85 -6.46 -15.74
N PRO A 77 -16.50 -7.63 -15.72
CA PRO A 77 -15.81 -8.91 -15.90
C PRO A 77 -15.24 -9.09 -17.30
N THR A 78 -15.85 -8.49 -18.33
CA THR A 78 -15.42 -8.62 -19.73
C THR A 78 -14.07 -7.96 -20.03
N PHE A 79 -13.61 -7.04 -19.17
CA PHE A 79 -12.25 -6.49 -19.23
C PHE A 79 -11.25 -7.35 -18.43
N SER A 80 -11.45 -8.67 -18.36
CA SER A 80 -10.57 -9.63 -17.68
C SER A 80 -9.18 -9.76 -18.29
N LEU A 81 -8.85 -8.98 -19.33
CA LEU A 81 -7.54 -8.94 -19.97
C LEU A 81 -6.39 -8.47 -19.05
N LEU A 82 -6.69 -8.07 -17.82
CA LEU A 82 -5.71 -7.70 -16.80
C LEU A 82 -5.75 -8.73 -15.66
N GLU A 83 -5.16 -9.90 -15.89
CA GLU A 83 -4.74 -10.79 -14.81
C GLU A 83 -3.91 -9.98 -13.80
N GLY A 84 -4.22 -10.10 -12.51
CA GLY A 84 -3.39 -9.53 -11.44
C GLY A 84 -3.60 -8.05 -11.10
N ARG A 85 -4.86 -7.57 -10.95
CA ARG A 85 -5.12 -6.26 -10.32
C ARG A 85 -4.87 -6.31 -8.81
N PHE A 86 -3.61 -6.22 -8.43
CA PHE A 86 -3.21 -5.98 -7.05
C PHE A 86 -2.90 -4.51 -6.85
N ILE A 87 -3.32 -3.97 -5.72
CA ILE A 87 -2.73 -2.76 -5.18
C ILE A 87 -1.60 -3.18 -4.24
N SER A 88 -0.43 -2.58 -4.45
CA SER A 88 0.65 -2.59 -3.45
C SER A 88 0.76 -1.17 -2.88
N VAL A 89 0.80 -1.10 -1.56
CA VAL A 89 0.96 0.14 -0.80
C VAL A 89 2.01 -0.07 0.25
N TYR A 90 2.72 1.02 0.58
CA TYR A 90 3.83 1.00 1.52
C TYR A 90 3.52 1.88 2.71
N GLY A 91 3.91 1.42 3.89
CA GLY A 91 4.00 2.22 5.10
C GLY A 91 5.46 2.46 5.44
N ILE A 92 5.75 3.57 6.11
CA ILE A 92 7.13 3.91 6.50
C ILE A 92 7.21 4.32 7.97
N ALA A 93 8.30 3.93 8.64
CA ALA A 93 8.62 4.38 9.98
C ALA A 93 10.13 4.50 10.15
N ILE A 94 10.58 5.45 10.97
CA ILE A 94 12.00 5.57 11.33
C ILE A 94 12.22 4.76 12.60
N VAL A 95 13.26 3.93 12.60
CA VAL A 95 13.63 3.10 13.74
C VAL A 95 15.10 3.33 14.09
N GLU A 96 15.42 3.31 15.39
CA GLU A 96 16.81 3.33 15.85
C GLU A 96 17.32 1.89 15.92
N ASN A 97 18.29 1.56 15.08
CA ASN A 97 18.88 0.23 15.03
C ASN A 97 20.09 0.17 15.97
N ARG A 98 19.88 -0.35 17.17
CA ARG A 98 20.95 -0.50 18.19
C ARG A 98 21.83 -1.75 18.03
N ARG A 99 21.77 -2.43 16.88
CA ARG A 99 22.65 -3.57 16.60
C ARG A 99 24.04 -3.14 16.20
#